data_AF-A0A444J3S3-F1
#
_entry.id   AF-A0A444J3S3-F1
#
_cell.length_a   1.000
_cell.length_b   1.000
_cell.length_c   1.000
_cell.angle_alpha   90.00
_cell.angle_beta   90.00
_cell.angle_gamma   90.00
#
_symmetry.space_group_name_H-M   'P 1'
#
loop_
_entity.id
_entity.type
_entity.pdbx_description
1 polymer ?
#
loop_
_entity_poly.entity_id
_entity_poly.type
_entity_poly.pdbx_seq_one_letter_code
_entity_poly.pdbx_strand_id
1 'polypeptide(L)' 'MKREEDVPFGPPREEYNYRCSLCQFELGVNEAVIDAEIGSAKFNGYYYDGFIPVLGCPSCNHETMEYAED' A
#
# COMPACT_ATOMS: atom_id res chain seq x y z
N MET A 1 8.18 -11.91 -32.17
CA MET A 1 7.99 -12.08 -30.72
C MET A 1 6.85 -11.16 -30.31
N LYS A 2 5.69 -11.71 -29.91
CA LYS A 2 4.66 -10.90 -29.27
C LYS A 2 5.20 -10.54 -27.88
N ARG A 3 5.21 -9.26 -27.53
CA ARG A 3 5.47 -8.84 -26.15
C ARG A 3 4.36 -9.46 -25.32
N GLU A 4 4.72 -10.37 -24.42
CA GLU A 4 3.80 -10.79 -23.37
C GLU A 4 3.45 -9.51 -22.61
N GLU A 5 2.17 -9.15 -22.61
CA GLU A 5 1.70 -8.04 -21.80
C GLU A 5 2.04 -8.38 -20.35
N ASP A 6 2.66 -7.46 -19.61
CA ASP A 6 2.83 -7.55 -18.16
C ASP A 6 1.44 -7.50 -17.50
N VAL A 7 0.71 -8.60 -17.60
CA VAL A 7 -0.59 -8.76 -16.98
C VAL A 7 -0.32 -8.94 -15.49
N PRO A 8 -0.81 -8.03 -14.62
CA PRO A 8 -0.62 -8.15 -13.18
C PRO A 8 -1.14 -9.51 -12.70
N PHE A 9 -0.32 -10.23 -11.93
CA PHE A 9 -0.76 -11.48 -11.33
C PHE A 9 -1.80 -11.20 -10.23
N GLY A 10 -2.93 -11.91 -10.28
CA GLY A 10 -4.00 -11.81 -9.27
C GLY A 10 -5.26 -11.10 -9.76
N PRO A 11 -6.29 -11.00 -8.89
CA PRO A 11 -7.51 -10.24 -9.18
C PRO A 11 -7.19 -8.74 -9.41
N PRO A 12 -8.12 -7.99 -10.04
CA PRO A 12 -8.02 -6.54 -10.12
C PRO A 12 -7.78 -5.97 -8.73
N ARG A 13 -6.81 -5.07 -8.62
CA ARG A 13 -6.44 -4.50 -7.32
C ARG A 13 -7.56 -3.58 -6.83
N GLU A 14 -8.00 -3.77 -5.60
CA GLU A 14 -8.93 -2.83 -4.97
C GLU A 14 -8.16 -1.58 -4.49
N GLU A 15 -8.79 -0.42 -4.62
CA GLU A 15 -8.29 0.84 -4.09
C GLU A 15 -9.14 1.27 -2.89
N TYR A 16 -8.47 1.58 -1.79
CA TYR A 16 -9.09 2.06 -0.57
C TYR A 16 -8.83 3.56 -0.41
N ASN A 17 -9.88 4.32 -0.10
CA ASN A 17 -9.71 5.72 0.27
C ASN A 17 -9.07 5.81 1.65
N TYR A 18 -7.87 6.37 1.70
CA TYR A 18 -7.12 6.56 2.93
C TYR A 18 -6.89 8.05 3.17
N ARG A 19 -6.76 8.44 4.44
CA ARG A 19 -6.41 9.81 4.81
C ARG A 19 -5.08 9.83 5.55
N CYS A 20 -4.12 10.58 5.02
CA CYS A 20 -2.81 10.71 5.65
C CYS A 20 -2.94 11.20 7.09
N SER A 21 -2.36 10.47 8.03
CA SER A 21 -2.41 10.83 9.45
C SER A 21 -1.72 12.16 9.77
N LEU A 22 -0.76 12.57 8.94
CA LEU A 22 0.06 13.76 9.15
C LEU A 22 -0.55 15.04 8.58
N CYS A 23 -0.96 15.02 7.30
CA CYS A 23 -1.46 16.21 6.61
C CYS A 23 -2.94 16.15 6.23
N GLN A 24 -3.63 15.06 6.57
CA GLN A 24 -5.05 14.84 6.27
C GLN A 24 -5.40 14.80 4.77
N PHE A 25 -4.39 14.70 3.90
CA PHE A 25 -4.59 14.51 2.46
C PHE A 25 -5.21 13.14 2.18
N GLU A 26 -6.27 13.12 1.37
CA GLU A 26 -6.94 11.90 0.94
C GLU A 26 -6.25 11.33 -0.30
N LEU A 27 -6.01 10.02 -0.30
CA LEU A 27 -5.40 9.31 -1.40
C LEU A 27 -6.01 7.92 -1.56
N GLY A 28 -6.09 7.45 -2.80
CA GLY A 28 -6.34 6.05 -3.10
C GLY A 28 -5.10 5.23 -2.78
N VAL A 29 -5.27 4.19 -1.97
CA VAL A 29 -4.21 3.25 -1.59
C VAL A 29 -4.54 1.88 -2.12
N ASN A 30 -3.55 1.26 -2.76
CA ASN A 30 -3.69 -0.10 -3.27
C ASN A 30 -3.81 -1.11 -2.13
N GLU A 31 -4.73 -2.06 -2.24
CA GLU A 31 -4.92 -3.16 -1.28
C GLU A 31 -3.61 -3.83 -0.86
N ALA A 32 -2.69 -4.06 -1.80
CA ALA A 32 -1.41 -4.71 -1.51
C ALA A 32 -0.56 -3.95 -0.48
N VAL A 33 -0.68 -2.63 -0.39
CA VAL A 33 -0.02 -1.81 0.64
C VAL A 33 -0.66 -2.06 2.00
N ILE A 34 -1.99 -2.14 2.04
CA ILE A 34 -2.74 -2.45 3.27
C ILE A 34 -2.36 -3.84 3.80
N ASP A 35 -2.29 -4.83 2.93
CA ASP A 35 -1.88 -6.19 3.28
C ASP A 35 -0.44 -6.27 3.77
N ALA A 36 0.47 -5.54 3.14
CA ALA A 36 1.88 -5.48 3.57
C ALA A 36 1.99 -4.92 5.00
N GLU A 37 1.26 -3.84 5.32
CA GLU A 37 1.25 -3.25 6.66
C GLU A 37 0.59 -4.16 7.70
N ILE A 38 -0.52 -4.84 7.35
CA ILE A 38 -1.13 -5.85 8.22
C ILE A 38 -0.15 -6.99 8.49
N GLY A 39 0.55 -7.47 7.45
CA GLY A 39 1.58 -8.50 7.56
C GLY A 39 2.72 -8.08 8.48
N SER A 40 3.22 -6.87 8.29
CA SER A 40 4.23 -6.25 9.16
C SER A 40 3.75 -6.15 10.61
N ALA A 41 2.51 -5.72 10.85
CA ALA A 41 1.93 -5.63 12.19
C ALA A 41 1.83 -6.98 12.90
N LYS A 42 1.45 -8.03 12.17
CA LYS A 42 1.41 -9.40 12.68
C LYS A 42 2.80 -9.91 13.01
N PHE A 43 3.76 -9.69 12.10
CA PHE A 43 5.16 -10.11 12.28
C PHE A 43 5.80 -9.45 13.50
N ASN A 44 5.57 -8.16 13.69
CA ASN A 44 6.12 -7.37 14.80
C ASN A 44 5.31 -7.47 16.10
N GLY A 45 4.18 -8.20 16.11
CA GLY A 45 3.41 -8.51 17.31
C GLY A 45 2.54 -7.37 17.86
N TYR A 46 2.23 -6.35 17.05
CA TYR A 46 1.35 -5.23 17.46
C TYR A 46 -0.02 -5.24 16.75
N TYR A 47 -0.30 -6.25 15.93
CA TYR A 47 -1.62 -6.46 15.32
C TYR A 47 -2.72 -6.71 16.37
N TYR A 48 -3.93 -6.21 16.08
CA TYR A 48 -5.14 -6.47 16.87
C TYR A 48 -6.36 -6.63 15.93
N ASP A 49 -7.43 -7.24 16.42
CA ASP A 49 -8.66 -7.41 15.63
C ASP A 49 -9.26 -6.04 15.25
N GLY A 50 -9.43 -5.82 13.94
CA GLY A 50 -9.86 -4.52 13.41
C GLY A 50 -8.71 -3.51 13.24
N PHE A 51 -7.45 -3.96 13.23
CA PHE A 51 -6.30 -3.11 12.92
C PHE A 51 -6.47 -2.40 11.58
N ILE A 52 -6.34 -1.07 11.62
CA ILE A 52 -6.27 -0.21 10.44
C ILE A 52 -4.86 0.39 10.42
N PRO A 53 -4.05 0.12 9.38
CA PRO A 53 -2.69 0.66 9.30
C PRO A 53 -2.74 2.18 9.24
N VAL A 54 -1.73 2.84 9.81
CA VAL A 54 -1.57 4.31 9.77
C VAL A 54 -0.62 4.66 8.62
N LEU A 55 -1.14 5.23 7.54
CA LEU A 55 -0.35 5.54 6.35
C LEU A 55 -0.03 7.04 6.23
N GLY A 56 1.19 7.34 5.80
CA GLY A 56 1.57 8.66 5.29
C GLY A 56 1.24 8.79 3.80
N CYS A 57 0.83 9.96 3.33
CA CYS A 57 0.81 10.22 1.89
C CYS A 57 2.25 10.30 1.35
N PRO A 58 2.47 10.16 0.04
CA PRO A 58 3.80 10.26 -0.56
C PRO A 58 4.55 11.56 -0.24
N SER A 59 3.84 12.65 0.09
CA SER A 59 4.46 13.91 0.48
C SER A 59 4.93 13.95 1.94
N CYS A 60 4.34 13.12 2.82
CA CYS A 60 4.68 13.08 4.24
C CYS A 60 5.51 11.86 4.61
N ASN A 61 5.26 10.72 3.96
CA ASN A 61 6.14 9.57 3.96
C ASN A 61 7.04 9.70 2.73
N HIS A 62 8.25 10.22 2.93
CA HIS A 62 9.31 10.32 1.91
C HIS A 62 9.81 8.93 1.44
N GLU A 63 9.19 7.85 1.90
CA GLU A 63 9.24 6.50 1.33
C GLU A 63 8.57 6.56 -0.05
N THR A 64 9.18 7.28 -0.99
CA THR A 64 8.83 7.16 -2.39
C THR A 64 9.13 5.72 -2.75
N MET A 65 8.08 4.93 -3.00
CA MET A 65 8.21 3.76 -3.86
C MET A 65 8.53 4.28 -5.27
N GLU A 66 9.72 4.85 -5.44
CA GLU A 66 10.31 5.01 -6.76
C GLU A 66 10.39 3.60 -7.32
N TYR A 67 9.71 3.40 -8.44
CA TYR A 67 9.83 2.19 -9.21
C TYR A 67 11.31 2.03 -9.57
N ALA A 68 12.00 1.09 -8.93
CA ALA A 68 13.33 0.70 -9.37
C ALA A 68 13.14 -0.09 -10.68
N GLU A 69 13.43 0.54 -11.81
CA GLU A 69 13.68 -0.21 -13.03
C GLU A 69 14.94 -1.06 -12.81
N ASP A 70 14.80 -2.38 -12.92
CA ASP A 70 15.91 -3.34 -12.93
C ASP A 70 16.89 -3.10 -14.10
#